data_AF-A0AA50NXH2-F1
#
_entry.id   AF-A0AA50NXH2-F1
#
_cell.length_a   1.000
_cell.length_b   1.000
_cell.length_c   1.000
_cell.angle_alpha   90.00
_cell.angle_beta   90.00
_cell.angle_gamma   90.00
#
_symmetry.space_group_name_H-M   'P 1'
#
loop_
_entity.id
_entity.type
_entity.pdbx_description
1 polymer ?
#
loop_
_entity_poly.entity_id
_entity_poly.type
_entity_poly.pdbx_seq_one_letter_code
_entity_poly.pdbx_strand_id
1 'polypeptide(L)' 'VHQHVCTYRDLYYRTFELPDCPPGVDPTVTYPVALSCHCGLCTMDTSDCTFESLQPDFCMNDIPFYY' A
#
# COMPACT_ATOMS: atom_id res chain seq x y z
N VAL A 1 17.96 -12.31 -19.50
CA VAL A 1 17.06 -11.14 -19.74
C VAL A 1 16.28 -10.92 -18.47
N HIS A 2 16.23 -9.70 -17.95
CA HIS A 2 15.46 -9.34 -16.76
C HIS A 2 14.41 -8.31 -17.14
N GLN A 3 13.23 -8.41 -16.53
CA GLN A 3 12.16 -7.44 -16.72
C GLN A 3 12.34 -6.32 -15.71
N HIS A 4 12.32 -5.08 -16.20
CA HIS A 4 12.37 -3.89 -15.38
C HIS A 4 10.97 -3.28 -15.29
N VAL A 5 10.58 -2.84 -14.11
CA VAL A 5 9.32 -2.14 -13.82
C VAL A 5 9.60 -0.78 -13.21
N CYS A 6 8.65 0.14 -13.29
CA CYS A 6 8.70 1.37 -12.51
C CYS A 6 8.43 1.03 -11.04
N THR A 7 9.39 1.28 -10.16
CA THR A 7 9.28 1.01 -8.73
C THR A 7 9.90 2.13 -7.89
N TYR A 8 9.64 2.10 -6.59
CA TYR A 8 10.18 3.07 -5.64
C TYR A 8 11.71 3.09 -5.71
N ARG A 9 12.27 4.29 -5.77
CA ARG A 9 13.71 4.49 -5.57
C ARG A 9 13.95 5.02 -4.17
N ASP A 10 13.35 6.16 -3.86
CA ASP A 10 13.38 6.78 -2.54
C ASP A 10 11.94 6.90 -2.03
N LEU A 11 11.72 6.56 -0.76
CA LEU A 11 10.42 6.67 -0.10
C LEU A 11 10.61 7.12 1.36
N TYR A 12 9.53 7.65 1.95
CA TYR A 12 9.43 7.83 3.38
C TYR A 12 8.13 7.22 3.89
N TYR A 13 8.07 6.92 5.19
CA TYR A 13 6.86 6.43 5.82
C TYR A 13 6.10 7.58 6.45
N ARG A 14 4.79 7.60 6.20
CA ARG A 14 3.87 8.52 6.86
C ARG A 14 2.90 7.73 7.74
N THR A 15 2.61 8.30 8.89
CA THR A 15 1.67 7.75 9.85
C THR A 15 0.39 8.57 9.86
N PHE A 16 -0.73 7.88 9.96
CA PHE A 16 -2.07 8.45 10.05
C PHE A 16 -2.86 7.71 11.12
N GLU A 17 -3.59 8.44 11.96
CA GLU A 17 -4.49 7.87 12.95
C GLU A 17 -5.91 7.83 12.36
N LEU A 18 -6.46 6.62 12.25
CA LEU A 18 -7.83 6.43 11.79
C LEU A 18 -8.82 6.97 12.83
N PRO A 19 -9.84 7.72 12.41
CA PRO A 19 -10.91 8.14 13.32
C PRO A 19 -11.79 6.94 13.72
N ASP A 20 -12.49 7.07 14.84
CA ASP A 20 -13.58 6.18 15.27
C ASP A 20 -13.21 4.70 15.51
N CYS A 21 -11.94 4.40 15.82
CA CYS A 21 -11.55 3.05 16.24
C CYS A 21 -12.08 2.69 17.65
N PRO A 22 -12.47 1.42 17.90
CA PRO A 22 -12.93 0.97 19.22
C PRO A 22 -11.87 1.11 20.34
N PRO A 23 -12.29 1.21 21.61
CA PRO A 23 -11.35 1.25 22.74
C PRO A 23 -10.45 0.02 22.77
N GLY A 24 -9.14 0.24 22.93
CA GLY A 24 -8.13 -0.83 22.97
C GLY A 24 -7.61 -1.29 21.60
N VAL A 25 -8.11 -0.72 20.50
CA VAL A 25 -7.54 -0.90 19.16
C VAL A 25 -6.51 0.19 18.90
N ASP A 26 -5.37 -0.16 18.30
CA ASP A 26 -4.41 0.83 17.81
C ASP A 26 -4.92 1.41 16.47
N PRO A 27 -5.27 2.71 16.41
CA PRO A 27 -5.77 3.35 15.19
C PRO A 27 -4.67 3.70 14.19
N THR A 28 -3.41 3.43 14.52
CA THR A 28 -2.24 3.94 13.80
C THR A 28 -1.96 3.12 12.55
N VAL A 29 -2.01 3.77 11.38
CA VAL A 29 -1.62 3.16 10.10
C VAL A 29 -0.38 3.87 9.56
N THR A 30 0.62 3.09 9.14
CA THR A 30 1.84 3.60 8.51
C THR A 30 1.92 3.11 7.06
N TYR A 31 2.11 4.02 6.12
CA TYR A 31 2.14 3.72 4.68
C TYR A 31 3.33 4.40 3.97
N PRO A 32 3.84 3.82 2.87
CA PRO A 32 4.94 4.39 2.12
C PRO A 32 4.46 5.55 1.23
N VAL A 33 5.29 6.59 1.11
CA VAL A 33 5.11 7.70 0.19
C VAL A 33 6.36 7.82 -0.68
N ALA A 34 6.18 7.65 -1.99
CA ALA A 34 7.28 7.74 -2.95
C ALA A 34 7.80 9.19 -3.05
N LEU A 35 9.12 9.35 -2.91
CA LEU A 35 9.84 10.60 -3.20
C LEU A 35 10.37 10.60 -4.63
N SER A 36 10.75 9.43 -5.14
CA SER A 36 11.27 9.25 -6.49
C SER A 36 11.01 7.83 -6.99
N CYS A 37 10.99 7.64 -8.31
CA CYS A 37 10.80 6.36 -8.97
C CYS A 37 11.98 6.04 -9.89
N HIS A 38 12.19 4.76 -10.19
CA HIS A 38 13.17 4.31 -11.18
C HIS A 38 12.71 3.02 -11.88
N CYS A 39 13.36 2.68 -13.00
CA CYS A 39 13.13 1.42 -13.70
C CYS A 39 14.14 0.36 -13.23
N GLY A 40 13.69 -0.58 -12.41
CA GLY A 40 14.52 -1.61 -11.78
C GLY A 40 13.82 -2.96 -11.72
N LEU A 41 14.47 -3.93 -11.08
CA LEU A 41 13.79 -5.17 -10.69
C LEU A 41 12.71 -4.84 -9.65
N CYS A 42 11.60 -5.56 -9.68
CA CYS A 42 10.59 -5.44 -8.64
C CYS A 42 11.12 -6.04 -7.33
N THR A 43 11.15 -5.24 -6.26
CA THR A 43 11.65 -5.68 -4.95
C THR A 43 10.52 -6.33 -4.15
N MET A 44 10.58 -7.66 -4.01
CA MET A 44 9.55 -8.46 -3.33
C MET A 44 9.51 -8.30 -1.81
N ASP A 45 10.49 -7.61 -1.23
CA ASP A 45 10.54 -7.29 0.21
C ASP A 45 9.55 -6.18 0.60
N THR A 46 9.21 -5.32 -0.34
CA THR A 46 8.46 -4.07 -0.11
C THR A 46 7.28 -3.91 -1.06
N SER A 47 7.23 -4.69 -2.14
CA SER A 47 6.21 -4.58 -3.18
C SER A 47 5.66 -5.95 -3.57
N ASP A 48 4.36 -6.01 -3.86
CA ASP A 48 3.75 -7.19 -4.48
C ASP A 48 3.97 -7.14 -6.00
N CYS A 49 4.75 -8.07 -6.53
CA CYS A 49 5.16 -8.10 -7.94
C CYS A 49 4.14 -8.87 -8.78
N THR A 50 2.97 -8.28 -8.99
CA THR A 50 1.85 -8.84 -9.77
C THR A 50 1.65 -8.13 -11.12
N PHE A 51 0.84 -8.73 -12.01
CA PHE A 51 0.41 -8.11 -13.26
C PHE A 51 -0.74 -7.10 -13.04
N GLU A 52 -1.69 -7.46 -12.17
CA GLU A 52 -2.84 -6.61 -11.81
C GLU A 52 -3.19 -6.82 -10.34
N SER A 53 -3.66 -5.76 -9.69
CA SER A 53 -4.11 -5.76 -8.30
C SER A 53 -5.32 -4.83 -8.16
N LEU A 54 -5.83 -4.69 -6.94
CA LEU A 54 -6.84 -3.69 -6.61
C LEU A 54 -6.28 -2.28 -6.82
N GLN A 55 -7.15 -1.34 -7.17
CA GLN A 55 -6.75 0.06 -7.33
C GLN A 55 -6.36 0.66 -5.97
N PRO A 56 -5.41 1.63 -5.92
CA PRO A 56 -4.90 2.19 -4.66
C PRO A 56 -5.97 2.87 -3.77
N ASP A 57 -7.07 3.30 -4.36
CA ASP A 57 -8.21 3.95 -3.71
C ASP A 57 -9.36 3.00 -3.38
N PHE A 58 -9.18 1.69 -3.60
CA PHE A 58 -10.18 0.69 -3.26
C PHE A 58 -10.37 0.57 -1.74
N CYS A 59 -11.62 0.71 -1.29
CA CYS A 59 -12.04 0.48 0.09
C CYS A 59 -13.17 -0.56 0.11
N MET A 60 -13.01 -1.62 0.91
CA MET A 60 -14.11 -2.53 1.19
C MET A 60 -15.04 -1.86 2.21
N ASN A 61 -16.17 -1.35 1.74
CA ASN A 61 -17.25 -0.99 2.64
C ASN A 61 -17.88 -2.29 3.17
N ASP A 62 -18.08 -2.38 4.49
CA ASP A 62 -18.99 -3.34 5.08
C ASP A 62 -20.41 -3.04 4.60
N ILE A 63 -20.76 -3.50 3.40
CA ILE A 63 -22.17 -3.68 3.06
C ILE A 63 -22.61 -4.89 3.89
N PRO A 64 -23.55 -4.75 4.84
CA PRO A 64 -24.02 -5.86 5.67
C PRO A 64 -24.83 -6.92 4.90
N PHE A 65 -24.75 -6.92 3.57
CA PHE A 65 -25.52 -7.76 2.65
C PHE A 65 -24.66 -8.74 1.84
N TYR A 66 -23.45 -9.07 2.30
CA TYR A 66 -22.77 -10.30 1.88
C TYR A 66 -23.04 -11.42 2.89
N TYR A 67 -24.29 -11.87 2.90
CA TYR A 67 -24.72 -13.20 3.32
C TYR A 67 -25.66 -13.76 2.25
#